data_AF-A0A920RZ58-F1
#
_entry.id   AF-A0A920RZ58-F1
#
_cell.length_a   1.000
_cell.length_b   1.000
_cell.length_c   1.000
_cell.angle_alpha   90.00
_cell.angle_beta   90.00
_cell.angle_gamma   90.00
#
_symmetry.space_group_name_H-M   'P 1'
#
loop_
_entity.id
_entity.type
_entity.pdbx_description
1 polymer ?
#
loop_
_entity_poly.entity_id
_entity_poly.type
_entity_poly.pdbx_seq_one_letter_code
_entity_poly.pdbx_strand_id
1 'polypeptide(L)'
;MAFAFGLAAATLFPAILMGIFSKTMNREGAVCGMLAGLIFTLTYIIYFKFIHPELNSSEHWFLGISPEGIGFIGMIVNVVTSSIVTSMTPKPPEHIGAMIENLRRP
;
A
#
# COMPACT_ATOMS: atom_id res chain seq x y z
N MET A 1 -7.29 -3.43 19.15
CA MET A 1 -5.97 -3.22 18.54
C MET A 1 -5.98 -3.80 17.13
N ALA A 2 -6.32 -3.01 16.10
CA ALA A 2 -6.37 -3.46 14.70
C ALA A 2 -5.55 -2.59 13.73
N PHE A 3 -4.84 -1.56 14.23
CA PHE A 3 -4.07 -0.61 13.41
C PHE A 3 -2.95 -1.29 12.61
N ALA A 4 -2.29 -2.28 13.20
CA ALA A 4 -1.20 -3.01 12.55
C ALA A 4 -1.68 -3.75 11.29
N PHE A 5 -2.90 -4.28 11.30
CA PHE A 5 -3.47 -4.95 10.13
C PHE A 5 -3.79 -3.97 9.01
N GLY A 6 -4.38 -2.81 9.33
CA GLY A 6 -4.62 -1.75 8.35
C GLY A 6 -3.33 -1.19 7.73
N LEU A 7 -2.30 -0.98 8.56
CA LEU A 7 -0.99 -0.52 8.11
C LEU A 7 -0.28 -1.55 7.22
N ALA A 8 -0.32 -2.83 7.59
CA ALA A 8 0.25 -3.91 6.78
C ALA A 8 -0.52 -4.09 5.45
N ALA A 9 -1.85 -3.97 5.48
CA ALA A 9 -2.71 -4.06 4.30
C ALA A 9 -2.44 -2.93 3.30
N ALA A 10 -2.13 -1.72 3.78
CA ALA A 10 -1.81 -0.59 2.90
C ALA A 10 -0.40 -0.63 2.30
N THR A 11 0.52 -1.41 2.88
CA THR A 11 1.96 -1.33 2.57
C THR A 11 2.51 -2.62 1.98
N LEU A 12 2.65 -3.65 2.81
CA LEU A 12 3.31 -4.91 2.48
C LEU A 12 2.48 -5.76 1.52
N PHE A 13 1.17 -5.86 1.78
CA PHE A 13 0.29 -6.71 0.98
C PHE A 13 0.28 -6.33 -0.52
N PRO A 14 -0.02 -5.07 -0.92
CA PRO A 14 -0.01 -4.65 -2.32
C PRO A 14 1.37 -4.74 -2.97
N ALA A 15 2.45 -4.45 -2.22
CA ALA A 15 3.81 -4.58 -2.74
C ALA A 15 4.17 -6.03 -3.07
N ILE A 16 3.82 -6.98 -2.20
CA ILE A 16 4.02 -8.42 -2.42
C ILE A 16 3.13 -8.91 -3.56
N LEU A 17 1.85 -8.55 -3.57
CA LEU A 17 0.91 -8.94 -4.62
C LEU A 17 1.44 -8.51 -5.99
N MET A 18 1.88 -7.27 -6.12
CA MET A 18 2.43 -6.80 -7.39
C MET A 18 3.79 -7.39 -7.72
N GLY A 19 4.65 -7.67 -6.74
CA GLY A 19 5.90 -8.40 -6.97
C GLY A 19 5.69 -9.82 -7.51
N ILE A 20 4.65 -10.52 -7.05
CA ILE A 20 4.33 -11.87 -7.50
C ILE A 20 3.63 -11.87 -8.85
N PHE A 21 2.62 -11.00 -9.03
CA PHE A 21 1.75 -11.05 -10.21
C PHE A 21 2.21 -10.15 -11.36
N SER A 22 2.89 -9.04 -11.09
CA SER A 22 3.39 -8.12 -12.12
C SER A 22 4.83 -8.41 -12.52
N LYS A 23 5.06 -8.65 -13.82
CA LYS A 23 6.42 -8.82 -14.37
C LYS A 23 7.19 -7.50 -14.52
N THR A 24 6.51 -6.36 -14.41
CA THR A 24 7.10 -5.03 -14.63
C THR A 24 7.43 -4.30 -13.35
N MET A 25 7.05 -4.81 -12.18
CA MET A 25 7.27 -4.13 -10.90
C MET A 25 8.76 -3.98 -10.61
N ASN A 26 9.20 -2.74 -10.34
CA ASN A 26 10.57 -2.41 -9.97
C ASN A 26 10.66 -1.93 -8.51
N ARG A 27 11.89 -1.82 -8.00
CA ARG A 27 12.14 -1.46 -6.61
C ARG A 27 11.64 -0.05 -6.32
N GLU A 28 11.85 0.91 -7.22
CA GLU A 28 11.44 2.29 -7.04
C GLU A 28 9.92 2.38 -6.92
N GLY A 29 9.17 1.71 -7.80
CA GLY A 29 7.71 1.68 -7.76
C GLY A 29 7.18 1.09 -6.46
N ALA A 30 7.70 -0.08 -6.06
CA ALA A 30 7.30 -0.74 -4.83
C ALA A 30 7.55 0.13 -3.58
N VAL A 31 8.72 0.77 -3.48
CA VAL A 31 9.07 1.64 -2.35
C VAL A 31 8.18 2.89 -2.34
N CYS A 32 7.96 3.53 -3.49
CA CYS A 32 7.10 4.70 -3.57
C CYS A 32 5.65 4.40 -3.19
N GLY A 33 5.09 3.28 -3.63
CA GLY A 33 3.75 2.89 -3.23
C GLY A 33 3.66 2.50 -1.75
N MET A 34 4.65 1.77 -1.23
CA MET A 34 4.72 1.48 0.22
C MET A 34 4.72 2.75 1.04
N LEU A 35 5.51 3.75 0.67
CA LEU A 35 5.54 5.04 1.36
C LEU A 35 4.22 5.80 1.23
N ALA A 36 3.63 5.86 0.03
CA ALA A 36 2.36 6.55 -0.20
C ALA A 36 1.22 5.91 0.61
N GLY A 37 1.08 4.58 0.56
CA GLY A 37 0.07 3.84 1.33
C GLY A 37 0.28 3.96 2.84
N LEU A 38 1.54 3.94 3.30
CA LEU A 38 1.89 4.11 4.71
C LEU A 38 1.53 5.51 5.21
N ILE A 39 2.00 6.55 4.51
CA ILE A 39 1.77 7.95 4.89
C ILE A 39 0.28 8.23 4.91
N PHE A 40 -0.46 7.83 3.87
CA PHE A 40 -1.92 8.01 3.82
C PHE A 40 -2.62 7.38 5.02
N THR A 41 -2.32 6.11 5.30
CA THR A 41 -2.95 5.36 6.40
C THR A 41 -2.56 5.92 7.78
N LEU A 42 -1.28 6.27 7.98
CA LEU A 42 -0.79 6.87 9.21
C LEU A 42 -1.39 8.25 9.46
N THR A 43 -1.41 9.12 8.45
CA THR A 43 -1.98 10.46 8.58
C THR A 43 -3.45 10.39 8.99
N TYR A 44 -4.22 9.46 8.40
CA TYR A 44 -5.62 9.26 8.76
C TYR A 44 -5.79 8.77 10.21
N ILE A 45 -5.00 7.76 10.63
CA ILE A 45 -5.05 7.25 12.00
C ILE A 45 -4.63 8.33 13.02
N ILE A 46 -3.55 9.08 12.73
CA ILE A 46 -3.05 10.14 13.61
C ILE A 46 -4.09 11.25 13.76
N TYR A 47 -4.72 11.67 12.67
CA TYR A 47 -5.73 12.71 12.68
C TYR A 47 -6.92 12.37 13.59
N PHE A 48 -7.54 11.20 13.41
CA PHE A 48 -8.73 10.81 14.16
C PHE A 48 -8.45 10.25 15.56
N LYS A 49 -7.28 9.63 15.80
CA LYS A 49 -6.99 8.99 17.11
C LYS A 49 -6.12 9.81 18.04
N PHE A 50 -5.27 10.70 17.53
CA PHE A 50 -4.30 11.44 18.35
C PHE A 50 -4.55 12.95 18.36
N ILE A 51 -4.89 13.55 17.22
CA ILE A 51 -5.07 15.01 17.13
C ILE A 51 -6.49 15.43 17.54
N HIS A 52 -7.50 14.80 16.94
CA HIS A 52 -8.91 15.13 17.20
C HIS A 52 -9.72 13.90 17.62
N PRO A 53 -9.43 13.32 18.80
CA PRO A 53 -10.23 12.22 19.32
C PRO A 53 -11.70 12.59 19.52
N GLU A 54 -12.02 13.87 19.75
CA GLU A 54 -13.40 14.38 19.81
C GLU A 54 -14.17 14.27 18.48
N LEU A 55 -13.47 14.24 17.33
CA LEU A 55 -14.06 14.09 16.01
C LEU A 55 -14.10 12.63 15.54
N ASN A 56 -13.75 11.67 16.40
CA ASN A 56 -13.78 10.24 16.07
C ASN A 56 -15.20 9.66 16.13
N SER A 57 -16.14 10.27 15.40
CA SER A 57 -17.50 9.81 15.20
C SER A 57 -17.71 9.39 13.74
N SER A 58 -18.68 8.50 13.51
CA SER A 58 -19.01 8.00 12.17
C SER A 58 -19.43 9.09 11.18
N GLU A 59 -19.80 10.28 11.67
CA GLU A 59 -20.17 11.44 10.84
C GLU A 59 -18.95 12.14 10.22
N HIS A 60 -17.78 12.05 10.85
CA HIS A 60 -16.57 12.73 10.37
C HIS A 60 -15.61 11.81 9.64
N TRP A 61 -15.88 10.50 9.64
CA TRP A 61 -15.07 9.52 8.93
C TRP A 61 -15.21 9.68 7.42
N PHE A 62 -14.08 9.62 6.72
CA PHE A 62 -14.03 9.59 5.27
C PHE A 62 -14.77 8.35 4.75
N LEU A 63 -15.87 8.58 4.03
CA LEU A 63 -16.79 7.55 3.52
C LEU A 63 -17.40 6.65 4.62
N GLY A 64 -17.44 7.11 5.87
CA GLY A 64 -17.90 6.28 7.01
C GLY A 64 -16.93 5.16 7.38
N ILE A 65 -15.69 5.18 6.88
CA ILE A 65 -14.69 4.15 7.15
C ILE A 65 -13.92 4.51 8.43
N SER A 66 -13.98 3.60 9.40
CA SER A 66 -13.25 3.77 10.64
C SER A 66 -11.73 3.85 10.41
N PRO A 67 -10.98 4.57 11.25
CA PRO A 67 -9.52 4.65 11.16
C PRO A 67 -8.83 3.29 11.17
N GLU A 68 -9.43 2.28 11.80
CA GLU A 68 -8.95 0.90 11.81
C GLU A 68 -9.06 0.20 10.45
N GLY A 69 -10.07 0.57 9.63
CA GLY A 69 -10.40 -0.07 8.35
C GLY A 69 -9.86 0.65 7.11
N ILE A 70 -9.31 1.86 7.25
CA ILE A 70 -8.86 2.69 6.13
C ILE A 70 -7.72 2.06 5.31
N GLY A 71 -7.06 1.03 5.85
CA GLY A 71 -5.97 0.30 5.18
C GLY A 71 -6.32 -0.23 3.79
N PHE A 72 -7.60 -0.52 3.51
CA PHE A 72 -8.04 -0.90 2.16
C PHE A 72 -7.90 0.25 1.16
N ILE A 73 -8.23 1.49 1.55
CA ILE A 73 -7.99 2.66 0.71
C ILE A 73 -6.49 2.91 0.58
N GLY A 74 -5.73 2.75 1.67
CA GLY A 74 -4.26 2.81 1.62
C GLY A 74 -3.65 1.81 0.64
N MET A 75 -4.24 0.61 0.52
CA MET A 75 -3.84 -0.40 -0.46
C MET A 75 -4.05 0.08 -1.89
N ILE A 76 -5.22 0.67 -2.18
CA ILE A 76 -5.52 1.22 -3.51
C ILE A 76 -4.53 2.32 -3.86
N VAL A 77 -4.27 3.24 -2.92
CA VAL A 77 -3.28 4.32 -3.09
C VAL A 77 -1.90 3.73 -3.41
N ASN A 78 -1.45 2.73 -2.65
CA ASN A 78 -0.17 2.06 -2.91
C ASN A 78 -0.11 1.44 -4.31
N VAL A 79 -1.15 0.71 -4.72
CA VAL A 79 -1.19 0.06 -6.03
C VAL A 79 -1.13 1.08 -7.17
N VAL A 80 -1.90 2.16 -7.05
CA VAL A 80 -1.94 3.24 -8.04
C VAL A 80 -0.59 3.95 -8.11
N THR A 81 -0.04 4.38 -6.96
CA THR A 81 1.25 5.08 -6.92
C THR A 81 2.39 4.21 -7.42
N SER A 82 2.47 2.96 -6.95
CA SER A 82 3.47 2.00 -7.43
C SER A 82 3.37 1.81 -8.95
N SER A 83 2.17 1.65 -9.50
CA SER A 83 1.96 1.44 -10.93
C SER A 83 2.38 2.66 -11.77
N ILE A 84 2.05 3.88 -11.30
CA ILE A 84 2.48 5.13 -11.94
C ILE A 84 4.00 5.23 -11.90
N VAL A 85 4.63 5.05 -10.73
CA VAL A 85 6.08 5.18 -10.60
C VAL A 85 6.80 4.13 -11.43
N THR A 86 6.36 2.87 -11.39
CA THR A 86 6.92 1.80 -12.23
C THR A 86 6.83 2.11 -13.72
N SER A 87 5.80 2.82 -14.19
CA SER A 87 5.72 3.24 -15.60
C SER A 87 6.75 4.32 -15.98
N MET A 88 7.24 5.07 -14.98
CA MET A 88 8.20 6.17 -15.15
C MET A 88 9.64 5.77 -14.83
N THR A 89 9.86 4.61 -14.19
CA THR A 89 11.18 4.14 -13.75
C THR A 89 11.68 2.95 -14.59
N PRO A 90 13.00 2.67 -14.58
CA PRO A 90 13.59 1.62 -15.41
C PRO A 90 12.97 0.24 -15.13
N LYS A 91 12.89 -0.58 -16.18
CA LYS A 91 12.37 -1.95 -16.04
C LYS A 91 13.21 -2.78 -15.07
N PRO A 92 12.60 -3.72 -14.33
CA PRO A 92 13.33 -4.60 -13.42
C PRO A 92 14.39 -5.42 -14.18
N PRO A 93 15.55 -5.71 -13.57
CA PRO A 93 16.61 -6.52 -14.18
C PRO A 93 16.12 -7.91 -14.62
N GLU A 94 16.65 -8.43 -15.74
CA GLU A 94 16.22 -9.74 -16.30
C GLU A 94 16.36 -10.92 -15.33
N HIS A 95 17.34 -10.89 -14.43
CA HIS A 95 17.52 -11.94 -13.42
C HIS A 95 16.34 -12.06 -12.44
N ILE A 96 15.60 -10.98 -12.20
CA ILE A 96 14.39 -10.98 -11.36
C ILE A 96 13.27 -11.74 -12.09
N GLY A 97 13.12 -11.50 -13.40
CA GLY A 97 12.16 -12.22 -14.23
C GLY A 97 12.41 -13.72 -14.23
N ALA A 98 13.68 -14.13 -14.38
CA ALA A 98 14.09 -15.53 -14.34
C ALA A 98 13.86 -16.17 -12.95
N MET A 99 14.06 -15.43 -11.86
CA MET A 99 13.76 -15.89 -10.51
C MET A 99 12.25 -16.13 -10.31
N ILE A 100 11.41 -15.19 -10.77
CA ILE A 100 9.95 -15.31 -10.69
C ILE A 100 9.46 -16.49 -11.54
N GLU A 101 10.03 -16.70 -12.72
CA GLU A 101 9.67 -17.80 -13.61
C GLU A 101 10.02 -19.18 -13.03
N ASN A 102 11.14 -19.28 -12.31
CA ASN A 102 11.47 -20.47 -11.53
C ASN A 102 10.53 -20.68 -10.34
N LEU A 103 10.12 -19.61 -9.65
CA LEU A 103 9.17 -19.68 -8.53
C LEU A 103 7.74 -20.03 -8.98
N ARG A 104 7.39 -19.69 -10.24
CA ARG A 104 6.09 -20.00 -10.86
C ARG A 104 6.04 -21.40 -11.48
N ARG A 105 7.18 -22.11 -11.61
CA ARG A 105 7.19 -23.51 -12.02
C ARG A 105 6.74 -24.38 -10.83
N PRO A 106 5.81 -25.33 -11.05
CA PRO A 106 5.26 -26.17 -9.99
C PRO A 106 6.29 -27.13 -9.40
#